data_AF-A0A7J6H847-F1
#
_entry.id   AF-A0A7J6H847-F1
#
_cell.length_a   1.000
_cell.length_b   1.000
_cell.length_c   1.000
_cell.angle_alpha   90.00
_cell.angle_beta   90.00
_cell.angle_gamma   90.00
#
_symmetry.space_group_name_H-M   'P 1'
#
loop_
_entity.id
_entity.type
_entity.pdbx_description
1 polymer ?
#
loop_
_entity_poly.entity_id
_entity_poly.type
_entity_poly.pdbx_seq_one_letter_code
_entity_poly.pdbx_strand_id
1 'polypeptide(L)'
;MTTLQPTEITKFWIQGKVVITNLSQSFYYMSCAGCNKGAQKNYNERFFCLCGYESTATPRARIYAQINDDTGSVSVILFGHETEQVLGCYATKIIEYSEEVKNKYIDNVSKELTTKYWILQIYADQEKMKTQRYKNFNVYSIKEAKQEEVSNSSS
;
A
#
# COMPACT_ATOMS: atom_id res chain seq x y z
N MET A 1 -28.69 12.87 16.38
CA MET A 1 -27.33 12.51 15.94
C MET A 1 -27.41 11.17 15.25
N THR A 2 -27.35 11.14 13.92
CA THR A 2 -27.42 9.89 13.15
C THR A 2 -26.05 9.22 13.21
N THR A 3 -25.93 8.17 14.00
CA THR A 3 -24.76 7.30 13.99
C THR A 3 -24.65 6.67 12.60
N LEU A 4 -23.60 7.04 11.85
CA LEU A 4 -23.22 6.34 10.63
C LEU A 4 -22.90 4.90 11.04
N GLN A 5 -23.76 3.97 10.65
CA GLN A 5 -23.48 2.54 10.76
C GLN A 5 -22.20 2.28 9.93
N PRO A 6 -21.19 1.57 10.47
CA PRO A 6 -20.01 1.21 9.68
C PRO A 6 -20.48 0.39 8.48
N THR A 7 -20.26 0.89 7.27
CA THR A 7 -20.48 0.09 6.06
C THR A 7 -19.64 -1.17 6.20
N GLU A 8 -20.26 -2.33 6.08
CA GLU A 8 -19.56 -3.60 6.20
C GLU A 8 -18.51 -3.72 5.08
N ILE A 9 -17.22 -3.63 5.45
CA ILE A 9 -16.12 -3.72 4.51
C ILE A 9 -15.83 -5.21 4.27
N THR A 10 -16.27 -5.74 3.15
CA THR A 10 -15.93 -7.11 2.75
C THR A 10 -14.43 -7.22 2.44
N LYS A 11 -13.78 -8.19 3.08
CA LYS A 11 -12.36 -8.50 2.92
C LYS A 11 -12.20 -9.85 2.23
N PHE A 12 -11.19 -9.96 1.38
CA PHE A 12 -10.87 -11.17 0.63
C PHE A 12 -9.40 -11.52 0.79
N TRP A 13 -9.08 -12.81 0.76
CA TRP A 13 -7.69 -13.28 0.72
C TRP A 13 -7.30 -13.62 -0.70
N ILE A 14 -6.11 -13.20 -1.12
CA ILE A 14 -5.52 -13.55 -2.40
C ILE A 14 -4.06 -13.98 -2.17
N GLN A 15 -3.62 -15.00 -2.88
CA GLN A 15 -2.24 -15.42 -2.94
C GLN A 15 -1.70 -15.13 -4.35
N GLY A 16 -0.55 -14.47 -4.45
CA GLY A 16 0.04 -14.16 -5.75
C GLY A 16 1.38 -13.43 -5.64
N LYS A 17 1.96 -13.11 -6.79
CA LYS A 17 3.17 -12.29 -6.90
C LYS A 17 2.80 -10.82 -6.89
N VAL A 18 3.53 -10.02 -6.09
CA VAL A 18 3.39 -8.56 -6.09
C VAL A 18 4.21 -7.98 -7.23
N VAL A 19 3.57 -7.22 -8.12
CA VAL A 19 4.19 -6.59 -9.28
C VAL A 19 4.03 -5.07 -9.20
N ILE A 20 5.14 -4.35 -9.09
CA ILE A 20 5.15 -2.88 -9.16
C ILE A 20 5.17 -2.49 -10.65
N THR A 21 4.03 -2.05 -11.18
CA THR A 21 3.88 -1.77 -12.63
C THR A 21 4.43 -0.41 -13.05
N ASN A 22 4.63 0.52 -12.12
CA ASN A 22 5.23 1.81 -12.37
C ASN A 22 6.31 2.12 -11.32
N LEU A 23 7.58 2.03 -11.70
CA LEU A 23 8.71 2.32 -10.81
C LEU A 23 8.95 3.82 -10.58
N SER A 24 8.32 4.71 -11.36
CA SER A 24 8.45 6.18 -11.18
C SER A 24 7.39 6.78 -10.25
N GLN A 25 6.49 5.94 -9.70
CA GLN A 25 5.46 6.39 -8.78
C GLN A 25 6.05 7.01 -7.50
N SER A 26 5.27 7.84 -6.80
CA SER A 26 5.65 8.28 -5.46
C SER A 26 5.39 7.19 -4.43
N PHE A 27 6.48 6.64 -3.88
CA PHE A 27 6.51 5.60 -2.86
C PHE A 27 6.14 6.06 -1.44
N TYR A 28 5.85 7.35 -1.30
CA TYR A 28 5.33 7.94 -0.07
C TYR A 28 4.36 9.08 -0.38
N TYR A 29 3.68 9.54 0.65
CA TYR A 29 2.95 10.81 0.66
C TYR A 29 3.05 11.41 2.06
N MET A 30 2.98 12.74 2.17
CA MET A 30 2.89 13.39 3.47
C MET A 30 1.51 13.16 4.06
N SER A 31 1.43 12.83 5.34
CA SER A 31 0.19 12.42 5.99
C SER A 31 0.03 13.03 7.39
N CYS A 32 -1.22 13.07 7.86
CA CYS A 32 -1.54 13.36 9.25
C CYS A 32 -1.28 12.13 10.12
N ALA A 33 -0.56 12.28 11.23
CA ALA A 33 -0.31 11.18 12.17
C ALA A 33 -1.59 10.67 12.86
N GLY A 34 -2.62 11.52 13.01
CA GLY A 34 -3.88 11.16 13.66
C GLY A 34 -4.83 10.35 12.77
N CYS A 35 -4.94 10.68 11.48
CA CYS A 35 -5.92 10.03 10.59
C CYS A 35 -5.33 9.40 9.32
N ASN A 36 -4.01 9.48 9.12
CA ASN A 36 -3.27 8.98 7.96
C ASN A 36 -3.69 9.55 6.60
N LYS A 37 -4.61 10.52 6.55
CA LYS A 37 -4.99 11.18 5.29
C LYS A 37 -3.84 12.05 4.78
N GLY A 38 -3.74 12.16 3.46
CA GLY A 38 -2.73 12.97 2.81
C GLY A 38 -2.79 14.43 3.22
N ALA A 39 -1.64 14.99 3.56
CA ALA A 39 -1.42 16.38 3.88
C ALA A 39 -0.71 17.05 2.70
N GLN A 40 -1.25 18.16 2.20
CA GLN A 40 -0.58 19.00 1.21
C GLN A 40 0.41 19.93 1.92
N LYS A 41 1.41 19.31 2.54
CA LYS A 41 2.34 19.93 3.48
C LYS A 41 3.75 19.39 3.25
N ASN A 42 4.76 20.20 3.54
CA ASN A 42 6.15 19.75 3.46
C ASN A 42 6.50 18.85 4.64
N TYR A 43 7.55 18.04 4.49
CA TYR A 43 8.04 17.21 5.58
C TYR A 43 8.36 18.05 6.82
N ASN A 44 7.88 17.61 7.98
CA ASN A 44 7.98 18.31 9.27
C ASN A 44 7.21 19.63 9.40
N GLU A 45 6.38 20.02 8.42
CA GLU A 45 5.49 21.17 8.55
C GLU A 45 4.33 20.84 9.50
N ARG A 46 4.06 21.74 10.45
CA ARG A 46 2.90 21.64 11.36
C ARG A 46 1.64 22.14 10.66
N PHE A 47 0.51 21.49 10.94
CA PHE A 47 -0.79 21.88 10.41
C PHE A 47 -1.95 21.38 11.28
N PHE A 48 -3.09 22.04 11.18
CA PHE A 48 -4.33 21.54 11.77
C PHE A 48 -5.06 20.65 10.75
N CYS A 49 -5.22 19.36 11.07
CA CYS A 49 -5.90 18.43 10.19
C CYS A 49 -7.42 18.56 10.31
N LEU A 50 -8.15 18.29 9.22
CA LEU A 50 -9.61 18.21 9.22
C LEU A 50 -10.19 17.12 10.14
N CYS A 51 -9.36 16.18 10.61
CA CYS A 51 -9.75 15.24 11.65
C CYS A 51 -9.75 15.84 13.07
N GLY A 52 -9.42 17.12 13.22
CA GLY A 52 -9.34 17.83 14.51
C GLY A 52 -8.01 17.68 15.24
N TYR A 53 -7.03 17.00 14.65
CA TYR A 53 -5.71 16.78 15.26
C TYR A 53 -4.69 17.82 14.76
N GLU A 54 -4.01 18.50 15.68
CA GLU A 54 -2.81 19.28 15.35
C GLU A 54 -1.67 18.29 15.07
N SER A 55 -1.21 18.28 13.82
CA SER A 55 -0.28 17.27 13.32
C SER A 55 0.97 17.92 12.76
N THR A 56 2.06 17.17 12.78
CA THR A 56 3.21 17.38 11.91
C THR A 56 3.07 16.47 10.70
N ALA A 57 3.41 16.97 9.50
CA ALA A 57 3.38 16.18 8.28
C ALA A 57 4.53 15.17 8.25
N THR A 58 4.18 13.88 8.23
CA THR A 58 5.13 12.76 8.21
C THR A 58 4.94 11.91 6.95
N PRO A 59 6.02 11.37 6.38
CA PRO A 59 5.93 10.46 5.24
C PRO A 59 5.23 9.18 5.66
N ARG A 60 4.23 8.76 4.88
CA ARG A 60 3.61 7.44 4.96
C ARG A 60 3.87 6.71 3.65
N ALA A 61 4.41 5.50 3.75
CA ALA A 61 4.72 4.68 2.58
C ALA A 61 3.46 4.37 1.77
N ARG A 62 3.62 4.23 0.46
CA ARG A 62 2.54 3.83 -0.46
C ARG A 62 3.09 3.12 -1.67
N ILE A 63 2.44 2.05 -2.10
CA ILE A 63 2.71 1.40 -3.38
C ILE A 63 1.39 1.19 -4.12
N TYR A 64 1.36 1.57 -5.40
CA TYR A 64 0.44 1.05 -6.40
C TYR A 64 1.09 -0.16 -7.07
N ALA A 65 0.43 -1.32 -6.98
CA ALA A 65 0.93 -2.58 -7.52
C ALA A 65 -0.23 -3.40 -8.11
N GLN A 66 0.13 -4.53 -8.69
CA GLN A 66 -0.80 -5.60 -9.03
C GLN A 66 -0.43 -6.86 -8.25
N ILE A 67 -1.43 -7.66 -7.93
CA ILE A 67 -1.23 -9.05 -7.50
C ILE A 67 -1.59 -9.94 -8.67
N ASN A 68 -0.64 -10.79 -9.08
CA ASN A 68 -0.83 -11.78 -10.13
C ASN A 68 -0.86 -13.18 -9.50
N ASP A 69 -1.96 -13.89 -9.66
CA ASP A 69 -2.22 -15.23 -9.12
C ASP A 69 -2.13 -16.34 -10.18
N ASP A 70 -1.45 -16.06 -11.30
CA ASP A 70 -1.34 -16.89 -12.50
C ASP A 70 -2.64 -17.05 -13.32
N THR A 71 -3.81 -16.67 -12.78
CA THR A 71 -5.08 -16.63 -13.53
C THR A 71 -5.42 -15.24 -14.06
N GLY A 72 -4.94 -14.20 -13.38
CA GLY A 72 -5.18 -12.82 -13.75
C GLY A 72 -4.38 -11.85 -12.90
N SER A 73 -4.80 -10.59 -12.89
CA SER A 73 -4.18 -9.58 -12.04
C SER A 73 -5.22 -8.62 -11.49
N VAL A 74 -5.06 -8.27 -10.21
CA VAL A 74 -5.87 -7.26 -9.54
C VAL A 74 -5.01 -6.09 -9.10
N SER A 75 -5.46 -4.87 -9.40
CA SER A 75 -4.77 -3.66 -8.96
C SER A 75 -5.00 -3.42 -7.47
N VAL A 76 -3.91 -3.19 -6.74
CA VAL A 76 -3.91 -2.97 -5.30
C VAL A 76 -3.17 -1.70 -4.92
N ILE A 77 -3.50 -1.17 -3.75
CA ILE A 77 -2.78 -0.09 -3.09
C ILE A 77 -2.40 -0.50 -1.67
N LEU A 78 -1.11 -0.38 -1.36
CA LEU A 78 -0.54 -0.59 -0.04
C LEU A 78 -0.30 0.76 0.60
N PHE A 79 -0.50 0.85 1.92
CA PHE A 79 -0.21 2.06 2.69
C PHE A 79 0.55 1.75 3.98
N GLY A 80 1.39 2.68 4.43
CA GLY A 80 2.01 2.65 5.75
C GLY A 80 2.79 1.38 6.03
N HIS A 81 2.55 0.79 7.21
CA HIS A 81 3.35 -0.31 7.75
C HIS A 81 3.43 -1.51 6.81
N GLU A 82 2.31 -1.92 6.21
CA GLU A 82 2.25 -3.03 5.26
C GLU A 82 3.12 -2.74 4.02
N THR A 83 3.24 -1.47 3.63
CA THR A 83 4.13 -1.06 2.54
C THR A 83 5.59 -1.03 2.96
N GLU A 84 5.89 -0.61 4.17
CA GLU A 84 7.26 -0.59 4.70
C GLU A 84 7.82 -2.01 4.86
N GLN A 85 6.97 -2.98 5.22
CA GLN A 85 7.35 -4.40 5.22
C GLN A 85 7.74 -4.88 3.81
N VAL A 86 6.95 -4.52 2.80
CA VAL A 86 7.20 -4.86 1.39
C VAL A 86 8.44 -4.17 0.84
N LEU A 87 8.65 -2.90 1.21
CA LEU A 87 9.81 -2.14 0.79
C LEU A 87 11.08 -2.59 1.51
N GLY A 88 10.98 -3.07 2.75
CA GLY A 88 12.13 -3.35 3.60
C GLY A 88 12.77 -2.08 4.18
N CYS A 89 12.08 -0.94 4.13
CA CYS A 89 12.51 0.30 4.77
C CYS A 89 11.33 1.20 5.14
N TYR A 90 11.57 2.11 6.09
CA TYR A 90 10.60 3.13 6.49
C TYR A 90 10.47 4.23 5.45
N ALA A 91 9.30 4.85 5.36
CA ALA A 91 9.04 5.97 4.45
C ALA A 91 9.97 7.18 4.70
N THR A 92 10.39 7.38 5.95
CA THR A 92 11.39 8.37 6.36
C THR A 92 12.76 8.13 5.73
N LYS A 93 13.11 6.88 5.41
CA LYS A 93 14.37 6.58 4.71
C LYS A 93 14.28 6.88 3.22
N ILE A 94 13.13 6.63 2.61
CA ILE A 94 12.90 6.86 1.18
C ILE A 94 13.05 8.34 0.82
N ILE A 95 12.60 9.25 1.69
CA ILE A 95 12.73 10.70 1.46
C ILE A 95 14.18 11.19 1.52
N GLU A 96 15.07 10.45 2.18
CA GLU A 96 16.49 10.80 2.31
C GLU A 96 17.32 10.34 1.11
N TYR A 97 16.80 9.41 0.30
CA TYR A 97 17.51 8.91 -0.87
C TYR A 97 17.60 9.95 -1.98
N SER A 98 18.77 10.04 -2.60
CA SER A 98 18.90 10.65 -3.92
C SER A 98 18.05 9.85 -4.91
N GLU A 99 17.69 10.50 -6.03
CA GLU A 99 16.86 9.85 -7.05
C GLU A 99 17.51 8.58 -7.61
N GLU A 100 18.82 8.59 -7.85
CA GLU A 100 19.57 7.41 -8.32
C GLU A 100 19.53 6.25 -7.33
N VAL A 101 19.80 6.52 -6.04
CA VAL A 101 19.79 5.51 -4.98
C VAL A 101 18.40 4.93 -4.82
N LYS A 102 17.37 5.80 -4.81
CA LYS A 102 15.97 5.40 -4.73
C LYS A 102 15.59 4.51 -5.92
N ASN A 103 15.94 4.90 -7.15
CA ASN A 103 15.57 4.13 -8.35
C ASN A 103 16.21 2.75 -8.34
N LYS A 104 17.49 2.65 -8.00
CA LYS A 104 18.18 1.35 -7.88
C LYS A 104 17.59 0.48 -6.77
N TYR A 105 17.27 1.08 -5.62
CA TYR A 105 16.66 0.37 -4.50
C TYR A 105 15.28 -0.18 -4.87
N ILE A 106 14.42 0.64 -5.45
CA ILE A 106 13.07 0.27 -5.88
C ILE A 106 13.10 -0.80 -6.98
N ASP A 107 14.03 -0.72 -7.93
CA ASP A 107 14.23 -1.76 -8.96
C ASP A 107 14.58 -3.12 -8.33
N ASN A 108 15.50 -3.13 -7.36
CA ASN A 108 15.86 -4.35 -6.64
C ASN A 108 14.67 -4.93 -5.85
N VAL A 109 13.94 -4.10 -5.12
CA VAL A 109 12.73 -4.51 -4.39
C VAL A 109 11.70 -5.09 -5.36
N SER A 110 11.43 -4.39 -6.47
CA SER A 110 10.47 -4.86 -7.48
C SER A 110 10.85 -6.22 -8.05
N LYS A 111 12.14 -6.48 -8.28
CA LYS A 111 12.62 -7.80 -8.73
C LYS A 111 12.39 -8.85 -7.66
N GLU A 112 12.80 -8.60 -6.42
CA GLU A 112 12.62 -9.54 -5.31
C GLU A 112 11.15 -9.93 -5.11
N LEU A 113 10.23 -8.95 -5.14
CA LEU A 113 8.79 -9.19 -4.93
C LEU A 113 8.20 -10.22 -5.91
N THR A 114 8.73 -10.28 -7.13
CA THR A 114 8.27 -11.22 -8.16
C THR A 114 8.82 -12.64 -8.04
N THR A 115 9.83 -12.84 -7.18
CA THR A 115 10.42 -14.17 -6.91
C THR A 115 9.64 -14.98 -5.86
N LYS A 116 8.72 -14.34 -5.15
CA LYS A 116 8.00 -14.89 -3.99
C LYS A 116 6.49 -14.79 -4.17
N TYR A 117 5.76 -15.72 -3.56
CA TYR A 117 4.32 -15.60 -3.38
C TYR A 117 4.03 -14.87 -2.07
N TRP A 118 2.96 -14.08 -2.10
CA TRP A 118 2.49 -13.28 -0.98
C TRP A 118 1.02 -13.61 -0.72
N ILE A 119 0.63 -13.63 0.54
CA ILE A 119 -0.77 -13.75 0.96
C ILE A 119 -1.22 -12.37 1.43
N LEU A 120 -2.22 -11.83 0.74
CA LEU A 120 -2.77 -10.51 1.01
C LEU A 120 -4.22 -10.61 1.44
N GLN A 121 -4.60 -9.82 2.44
CA GLN A 121 -6.00 -9.51 2.70
C GLN A 121 -6.32 -8.17 2.04
N ILE A 122 -7.25 -8.15 1.10
CA ILE A 122 -7.64 -6.97 0.33
C ILE A 122 -9.10 -6.58 0.58
N TYR A 123 -9.42 -5.30 0.42
CA TYR A 123 -10.79 -4.81 0.50
C TYR A 123 -11.06 -3.67 -0.47
N ALA A 124 -12.32 -3.56 -0.89
CA ALA A 124 -12.80 -2.44 -1.68
C ALA A 124 -13.40 -1.38 -0.75
N ASP A 125 -13.07 -0.11 -1.00
CA ASP A 125 -13.88 0.99 -0.49
C ASP A 125 -15.06 1.17 -1.44
N GLN A 126 -16.24 0.66 -1.04
CA GLN A 126 -17.42 0.59 -1.91
C GLN A 126 -17.83 1.96 -2.47
N GLU A 127 -17.71 3.02 -1.67
CA GLU A 127 -18.04 4.39 -2.13
C GLU A 127 -17.04 4.91 -3.16
N LYS A 128 -15.76 4.61 -3.00
CA LYS A 128 -14.74 5.00 -4.01
C LYS A 128 -14.86 4.18 -5.29
N MET A 129 -15.14 2.88 -5.19
CA MET A 129 -15.29 1.99 -6.35
C MET A 129 -16.52 2.32 -7.21
N LYS A 130 -17.57 2.95 -6.65
CA LYS A 130 -18.70 3.49 -7.43
C LYS A 130 -18.27 4.54 -8.45
N THR A 131 -17.16 5.22 -8.19
CA THR A 131 -16.59 6.15 -9.16
C THR A 131 -15.66 5.39 -10.10
N GLN A 132 -15.82 5.54 -11.42
CA GLN A 132 -15.02 4.84 -12.45
C GLN A 132 -13.50 5.10 -12.34
N ARG A 133 -13.09 6.03 -11.47
CA ARG A 133 -11.73 6.51 -11.25
C ARG A 133 -10.92 5.64 -10.29
N TYR A 134 -11.55 4.86 -9.40
CA TYR A 134 -10.84 4.02 -8.44
C TYR A 134 -11.13 2.55 -8.75
N LYS A 135 -10.10 1.83 -9.21
CA LYS A 135 -10.15 0.39 -9.51
C LYS A 135 -9.23 -0.44 -8.61
N ASN A 136 -8.69 0.18 -7.56
CA ASN A 136 -7.67 -0.44 -6.71
C ASN A 136 -8.29 -0.95 -5.41
N PHE A 137 -8.02 -2.19 -5.06
CA PHE A 137 -8.29 -2.70 -3.72
C PHE A 137 -7.25 -2.19 -2.74
N ASN A 138 -7.65 -1.89 -1.51
CA ASN A 138 -6.72 -1.57 -0.44
C ASN A 138 -6.20 -2.87 0.18
N VAL A 139 -4.90 -2.94 0.40
CA VAL A 139 -4.30 -4.03 1.18
C VAL A 139 -4.47 -3.71 2.66
N TYR A 140 -5.10 -4.64 3.38
CA TYR A 140 -5.27 -4.58 4.84
C TYR A 140 -4.10 -5.25 5.56
N SER A 141 -3.61 -6.38 5.03
CA SER A 141 -2.46 -7.09 5.57
C SER A 141 -1.74 -7.85 4.47
N ILE A 142 -0.45 -8.07 4.63
CA ILE A 142 0.39 -8.83 3.70
C ILE A 142 1.41 -9.66 4.48
N LYS A 143 1.72 -10.85 3.96
CA LYS A 143 2.83 -11.68 4.43
C LYS A 143 3.41 -12.49 3.28
N GLU A 144 4.68 -12.85 3.37
CA GLU A 144 5.29 -13.83 2.46
C GLU A 144 4.63 -15.20 2.69
N ALA A 145 4.30 -15.91 1.60
CA ALA A 145 3.74 -17.26 1.65
C ALA A 145 4.83 -18.27 2.02
N LYS A 146 4.50 -19.26 2.85
CA LYS A 146 5.45 -20.35 3.16
C LYS A 146 5.51 -21.35 2.00
N GLN A 147 6.66 -21.99 1.79
CA GLN A 147 6.86 -22.97 0.71
C GLN A 147 5.82 -24.12 0.73
N GLU A 148 5.29 -24.50 1.90
CA GLU A 148 4.26 -25.54 2.05
C GLU A 148 2.85 -25.09 1.58
N GLU A 149 2.58 -23.78 1.54
CA GLU A 149 1.27 -23.22 1.17
C GLU A 149 1.09 -23.12 -0.36
N VAL A 150 2.18 -23.14 -1.13
CA VAL A 150 2.16 -23.04 -2.61
C VAL A 150 1.79 -24.39 -3.25
N SER A 151 2.10 -25.51 -2.61
CA SER A 151 1.80 -26.85 -3.13
C SER A 151 0.32 -27.26 -3.02
N ASN A 152 -0.46 -26.65 -2.12
CA ASN A 152 -1.85 -27.02 -1.88
C ASN A 152 -2.87 -26.26 -2.75
N SER A 153 -2.44 -25.29 -3.56
CA SER A 153 -3.30 -24.56 -4.51
C SER A 153 -3.27 -25.12 -5.93
N SER A 154 -2.55 -26.23 -6.16
CA SER A 154 -2.38 -26.86 -7.48
C SER A 154 -2.96 -28.28 -7.56
N SER A 155 -3.93 -28.62 -6.69
CA SER A 155 -4.63 -29.93 -6.70
C SER A 155 -6.10 -29.78 -7.05
#